data_AF-A0A164W8S0-F1
#
_entry.id   AF-A0A164W8S0-F1
#
_cell.length_a   1.000
_cell.length_b   1.000
_cell.length_c   1.000
_cell.angle_alpha   90.00
_cell.angle_beta   90.00
_cell.angle_gamma   90.00
#
_symmetry.space_group_name_H-M   'P 1'
#
loop_
_entity.id
_entity.type
_entity.pdbx_description
1 polymer ?
#
loop_
_entity_poly.entity_id
_entity_poly.type
_entity_poly.pdbx_seq_one_letter_code
_entity_poly.pdbx_strand_id
1 'polypeptide(L)'
;MALSARREDMLHVLESLGMELPSSTKMSEERLKSKISKALDYAQLFSKRLPSSTLEVASLDTWKGQLGRAFHPGNAMEGMRMFQVFQSTGEAPSQEKNILLNLRETLSAMGQIQDAGEAVLMIKDADEQSVILVRILDVFELNAKTPVMILLYDRTLPGESKSSNFEFVAASPAERMAVVVMSIPSQRLLLRLLSLNSHRIASSYKPIRQPYEKDYQLSFVMPTGPLSMRDLGTLNEEKGCELCGKHATKKCTGCESVTYCSKACQAEAWPLHKQTCKDLSQGTWTTMRFLTGAEALPLAGERNINRFSRFDDVDEETTLPIGPPQNVHGGKRFVVKIQVNMGSSRVYDRRLSLDFFLSAQRDPVNYMKLCIAAGTGFKGLKCYRWAKRVSDWELSICLDRPLPQDPKW
;
A
#
# COMPACT_ATOMS: atom_id res chain seq x y z
N MET A 1 -18.12 21.23 1.44
CA MET A 1 -16.96 21.66 0.61
C MET A 1 -15.70 20.99 1.12
N ALA A 2 -14.99 20.27 0.26
CA ALA A 2 -13.77 19.56 0.63
C ALA A 2 -12.66 20.58 0.93
N LEU A 3 -12.07 20.51 2.12
CA LEU A 3 -10.81 21.21 2.40
C LEU A 3 -9.84 20.80 1.31
N SER A 4 -9.37 21.77 0.53
CA SER A 4 -8.21 21.57 -0.32
C SER A 4 -7.08 21.17 0.62
N ALA A 5 -6.77 19.86 0.68
CA ALA A 5 -5.56 19.40 1.33
C ALA A 5 -4.42 20.09 0.61
N ARG A 6 -3.56 20.80 1.35
CA ARG A 6 -2.40 21.44 0.73
C ARG A 6 -1.64 20.34 -0.01
N ARG A 7 -1.16 20.65 -1.21
CA ARG A 7 -0.42 19.69 -2.05
C ARG A 7 0.65 18.91 -1.26
N GLU A 8 1.34 19.61 -0.37
CA GLU A 8 2.36 19.07 0.54
C GLU A 8 1.81 17.95 1.43
N ASP A 9 0.61 18.11 2.00
CA ASP A 9 -0.05 17.09 2.82
C ASP A 9 -0.27 15.80 2.02
N MET A 10 -0.71 15.92 0.76
CA MET A 10 -0.94 14.75 -0.09
C MET A 10 0.35 14.02 -0.42
N LEU A 11 1.44 14.76 -0.67
CA LEU A 11 2.75 14.17 -0.89
C LEU A 11 3.26 13.46 0.37
N HIS A 12 3.11 14.06 1.54
CA HIS A 12 3.49 13.46 2.81
C HIS A 12 2.66 12.20 3.14
N VAL A 13 1.35 12.21 2.85
CA VAL A 13 0.52 11.00 2.94
C VAL A 13 1.03 9.91 2.01
N LEU A 14 1.29 10.22 0.73
CA LEU A 14 1.80 9.24 -0.24
C LEU A 14 3.17 8.68 0.17
N GLU A 15 4.04 9.52 0.72
CA GLU A 15 5.33 9.10 1.28
C GLU A 15 5.14 8.15 2.47
N SER A 16 4.21 8.47 3.39
CA SER A 16 3.88 7.59 4.53
C SER A 16 3.28 6.26 4.08
N LEU A 17 2.56 6.25 2.95
CA LEU A 17 2.07 5.04 2.28
C LEU A 17 3.21 4.28 1.58
N GLY A 18 4.46 4.74 1.62
CA GLY A 18 5.61 4.08 1.01
C GLY A 18 5.79 4.37 -0.48
N MET A 19 5.10 5.37 -1.02
CA MET A 19 5.28 5.81 -2.41
C MET A 19 6.43 6.81 -2.52
N GLU A 20 7.34 6.55 -3.44
CA GLU A 20 8.48 7.43 -3.72
C GLU A 20 8.11 8.37 -4.87
N LEU A 21 7.72 9.60 -4.52
CA LEU A 21 7.50 10.68 -5.47
C LEU A 21 8.61 11.72 -5.28
N PRO A 22 9.25 12.20 -6.36
CA PRO A 22 10.19 13.31 -6.26
C PRO A 22 9.50 14.54 -5.67
N SER A 23 10.17 15.26 -4.77
CA SER A 23 9.66 16.53 -4.22
C SER A 23 9.34 17.57 -5.30
N SER A 24 10.03 17.50 -6.45
CA SER A 24 9.81 18.32 -7.63
C SER A 24 8.65 17.86 -8.53
N THR A 25 7.91 16.81 -8.16
CA THR A 25 6.83 16.27 -9.00
C THR A 25 5.78 17.35 -9.33
N LYS A 26 5.39 17.40 -10.60
CA LYS A 26 4.33 18.29 -11.14
C LYS A 26 3.00 17.55 -11.32
N MET A 27 2.85 16.39 -10.66
CA MET A 27 1.62 15.60 -10.69
C MET A 27 0.42 16.42 -10.22
N SER A 28 -0.70 16.43 -10.94
CA SER A 28 -1.87 17.24 -10.53
C SER A 28 -2.47 16.76 -9.21
N GLU A 29 -3.20 17.63 -8.51
CA GLU A 29 -3.86 17.26 -7.24
C GLU A 29 -4.86 16.12 -7.41
N GLU A 30 -5.60 16.09 -8.52
CA GLU A 30 -6.56 15.03 -8.83
C GLU A 30 -5.85 13.67 -8.95
N ARG A 31 -4.65 13.66 -9.52
CA ARG A 31 -3.85 12.44 -9.67
C ARG A 31 -3.27 11.99 -8.33
N LEU A 32 -2.80 12.92 -7.48
CA LEU A 32 -2.37 12.61 -6.11
C LEU A 32 -3.54 12.05 -5.29
N LYS A 33 -4.70 12.69 -5.39
CA LYS A 33 -5.96 12.23 -4.78
C LYS A 33 -6.29 10.81 -5.25
N SER A 34 -6.29 10.55 -6.56
CA SER A 34 -6.55 9.21 -7.10
C SER A 34 -5.58 8.14 -6.58
N LYS A 35 -4.28 8.45 -6.48
CA LYS A 35 -3.27 7.53 -5.94
C LYS A 35 -3.51 7.19 -4.47
N ILE A 36 -3.81 8.19 -3.63
CA ILE A 36 -4.14 7.95 -2.22
C ILE A 36 -5.41 7.09 -2.10
N SER A 37 -6.45 7.32 -2.93
CA SER A 37 -7.67 6.49 -2.92
C SER A 37 -7.37 5.04 -3.27
N LYS A 38 -6.57 4.80 -4.33
CA LYS A 38 -6.14 3.44 -4.70
C LYS A 38 -5.30 2.78 -3.60
N ALA A 39 -4.43 3.56 -2.94
CA ALA A 39 -3.67 3.05 -1.81
C ALA A 39 -4.57 2.64 -0.64
N LEU A 40 -5.60 3.42 -0.32
CA LEU A 40 -6.59 3.03 0.68
C LEU A 40 -7.34 1.76 0.28
N ASP A 41 -7.70 1.60 -1.00
CA ASP A 41 -8.33 0.38 -1.51
C ASP A 41 -7.43 -0.86 -1.34
N TYR A 42 -6.15 -0.75 -1.69
CA TYR A 42 -5.19 -1.82 -1.46
C TYR A 42 -4.99 -2.10 0.03
N ALA A 43 -4.91 -1.06 0.86
CA ALA A 43 -4.80 -1.21 2.31
C ALA A 43 -6.03 -1.88 2.92
N GLN A 44 -7.21 -1.74 2.30
CA GLN A 44 -8.42 -2.45 2.71
C GLN A 44 -8.59 -3.83 2.06
N LEU A 45 -7.70 -4.26 1.15
CA LEU A 45 -7.92 -5.42 0.26
C LEU A 45 -9.27 -5.35 -0.48
N PHE A 46 -9.67 -4.13 -0.88
CA PHE A 46 -11.02 -3.81 -1.34
C PHE A 46 -11.49 -4.73 -2.48
N SER A 47 -10.69 -4.89 -3.53
CA SER A 47 -11.07 -5.70 -4.70
C SER A 47 -11.24 -7.18 -4.38
N LYS A 48 -10.55 -7.69 -3.36
CA LYS A 48 -10.66 -9.08 -2.91
C LYS A 48 -11.88 -9.28 -2.00
N ARG A 49 -12.11 -8.32 -1.09
CA ARG A 49 -13.17 -8.38 -0.08
C ARG A 49 -14.54 -7.99 -0.62
N LEU A 50 -14.59 -7.07 -1.58
CA LEU A 50 -15.82 -6.56 -2.16
C LEU A 50 -15.74 -6.50 -3.70
N PRO A 51 -15.75 -7.66 -4.40
CA PRO A 51 -15.61 -7.71 -5.85
C PRO A 51 -16.73 -6.97 -6.62
N SER A 52 -17.94 -6.95 -6.06
CA SER A 52 -19.10 -6.20 -6.60
C SER A 52 -18.92 -4.69 -6.56
N SER A 53 -17.90 -4.18 -5.85
CA SER A 53 -17.69 -2.76 -5.54
C SER A 53 -18.81 -2.10 -4.72
N THR A 54 -19.86 -2.84 -4.36
CA THR A 54 -21.01 -2.39 -3.57
C THR A 54 -21.25 -3.33 -2.40
N LEU A 55 -21.44 -2.76 -1.22
CA LEU A 55 -21.69 -3.45 0.04
C LEU A 55 -23.19 -3.59 0.26
N GLU A 56 -23.67 -4.82 0.11
CA GLU A 56 -25.06 -5.21 0.33
C GLU A 56 -25.28 -5.62 1.79
N VAL A 57 -25.38 -4.63 2.68
CA VAL A 57 -25.42 -4.84 4.14
C VAL A 57 -26.55 -5.78 4.56
N ALA A 58 -27.72 -5.71 3.91
CA ALA A 58 -28.88 -6.54 4.25
C ALA A 58 -28.68 -8.04 4.03
N SER A 59 -27.62 -8.45 3.31
CA SER A 59 -27.28 -9.84 3.05
C SER A 59 -26.23 -10.41 4.01
N LEU A 60 -25.69 -9.60 4.92
CA LEU A 60 -24.58 -9.99 5.79
C LEU A 60 -25.08 -10.42 7.17
N ASP A 61 -24.43 -11.44 7.73
CA ASP A 61 -24.63 -11.88 9.10
C ASP A 61 -23.91 -10.96 10.09
N THR A 62 -24.35 -10.96 11.35
CA THR A 62 -23.66 -10.24 12.43
C THR A 62 -22.31 -10.89 12.73
N TRP A 63 -21.27 -10.06 12.89
CA TRP A 63 -19.94 -10.52 13.26
C TRP A 63 -19.89 -11.04 14.70
N LYS A 64 -19.22 -12.19 14.91
CA LYS A 64 -19.12 -12.87 16.22
C LYS A 64 -17.70 -12.93 16.79
N GLY A 65 -16.70 -12.46 16.05
CA GLY A 65 -15.30 -12.51 16.46
C GLY A 65 -14.85 -11.27 17.26
N GLN A 66 -13.59 -11.26 17.70
CA GLN A 66 -12.99 -10.12 18.39
C GLN A 66 -12.53 -9.05 17.39
N LEU A 67 -13.07 -7.83 17.50
CA LEU A 67 -12.82 -6.75 16.55
C LEU A 67 -11.44 -6.12 16.70
N GLY A 68 -10.97 -5.91 17.94
CA GLY A 68 -9.66 -5.32 18.19
C GLY A 68 -8.53 -6.09 17.50
N ARG A 69 -8.62 -7.42 17.45
CA ARG A 69 -7.67 -8.28 16.73
C ARG A 69 -7.89 -8.23 15.22
N ALA A 70 -9.13 -8.27 14.76
CA ALA A 70 -9.46 -8.29 13.34
C ALA A 70 -9.09 -6.97 12.63
N PHE A 71 -9.24 -5.83 13.30
CA PHE A 71 -8.85 -4.50 12.80
C PHE A 71 -7.37 -4.17 12.97
N HIS A 72 -6.56 -5.12 13.44
CA HIS A 72 -5.11 -4.98 13.52
C HIS A 72 -4.36 -5.93 12.54
N PRO A 73 -4.65 -5.90 11.23
CA PRO A 73 -3.89 -6.72 10.30
C PRO A 73 -2.46 -6.17 10.18
N GLY A 74 -1.49 -7.04 10.48
CA GLY A 74 -0.07 -6.74 10.43
C GLY A 74 0.71 -7.72 9.56
N ASN A 75 2.03 -7.60 9.62
CA ASN A 75 2.98 -8.53 9.00
C ASN A 75 4.11 -8.89 9.98
N ALA A 76 4.94 -9.86 9.61
CA ALA A 76 6.03 -10.35 10.47
C ALA A 76 7.03 -9.24 10.83
N MET A 77 7.29 -8.29 9.93
CA MET A 77 8.19 -7.15 10.20
C MET A 77 7.64 -6.19 11.25
N GLU A 78 6.35 -5.90 11.22
CA GLU A 78 5.71 -5.05 12.23
C GLU A 78 5.70 -5.73 13.61
N GLY A 79 5.40 -7.04 13.65
CA GLY A 79 5.51 -7.83 14.89
C GLY A 79 6.93 -7.83 15.47
N MET A 80 7.94 -7.98 14.62
CA MET A 80 9.35 -7.94 15.05
C MET A 80 9.75 -6.55 15.59
N ARG A 81 9.30 -5.46 14.96
CA ARG A 81 9.56 -4.09 15.45
C ARG A 81 8.95 -3.87 16.83
N MET A 82 7.70 -4.30 17.02
CA MET A 82 7.05 -4.20 18.33
C MET A 82 7.83 -4.99 19.39
N PHE A 83 8.24 -6.21 19.08
CA PHE A 83 9.06 -7.03 19.97
C PHE A 83 10.40 -6.37 20.33
N GLN A 84 11.06 -5.70 19.38
CA GLN A 84 12.28 -4.95 19.62
C GLN A 84 12.06 -3.75 20.55
N VAL A 85 10.97 -3.00 20.35
CA VAL A 85 10.59 -1.87 21.23
C VAL A 85 10.36 -2.35 22.66
N PHE A 86 9.68 -3.48 22.85
CA PHE A 86 9.47 -4.07 24.18
C PHE A 86 10.78 -4.50 24.88
N GLN A 87 11.82 -4.84 24.12
CA GLN A 87 13.13 -5.20 24.68
C GLN A 87 14.06 -4.01 24.91
N SER A 88 13.87 -2.92 24.19
CA SER A 88 14.63 -1.69 24.39
C SER A 88 14.00 -0.83 25.50
N THR A 89 14.79 -0.38 26.47
CA THR A 89 14.39 0.66 27.45
C THR A 89 14.35 2.08 26.84
N GLY A 90 14.41 2.19 25.51
CA GLY A 90 14.52 3.45 24.78
C GLY A 90 13.19 3.94 24.22
N GLU A 91 13.14 5.25 23.93
CA GLU A 91 11.97 5.93 23.36
C GLU A 91 11.45 5.23 22.10
N ALA A 92 10.12 5.05 22.05
CA ALA A 92 9.45 4.57 20.86
C ALA A 92 9.79 5.48 19.66
N PRO A 93 10.04 4.92 18.46
CA PRO A 93 10.27 5.75 17.28
C PRO A 93 9.10 6.73 17.10
N SER A 94 9.41 8.01 16.93
CA SER A 94 8.45 9.12 16.91
C SER A 94 7.16 8.76 16.13
N GLN A 95 6.04 8.61 16.84
CA GLN A 95 4.72 8.27 16.30
C GLN A 95 4.21 9.26 15.24
N GLU A 96 4.75 10.48 15.22
CA GLU A 96 4.37 11.54 14.28
C GLU A 96 4.66 11.23 12.80
N LYS A 97 5.55 10.28 12.49
CA LYS A 97 6.03 10.07 11.09
C LYS A 97 5.23 9.07 10.25
N ASN A 98 4.17 8.44 10.75
CA ASN A 98 3.45 7.43 9.96
C ASN A 98 1.92 7.58 10.01
N ILE A 99 1.40 8.43 9.12
CA ILE A 99 -0.04 8.73 8.98
C ILE A 99 -0.89 7.47 8.76
N LEU A 100 -0.42 6.52 7.94
CA LEU A 100 -1.15 5.25 7.74
C LEU A 100 -1.16 4.40 9.01
N LEU A 101 -0.05 4.34 9.76
CA LEU A 101 0.00 3.60 11.02
C LEU A 101 -1.01 4.18 12.01
N ASN A 102 -1.04 5.51 12.19
CA ASN A 102 -1.99 6.19 13.07
C ASN A 102 -3.45 5.92 12.66
N LEU A 103 -3.75 5.90 11.35
CA LEU A 103 -5.06 5.48 10.84
C LEU A 103 -5.39 4.04 11.28
N ARG A 104 -4.47 3.11 11.11
CA ARG A 104 -4.68 1.69 11.44
C ARG A 104 -4.85 1.48 12.94
N GLU A 105 -4.05 2.17 13.76
CA GLU A 105 -4.18 2.16 15.23
C GLU A 105 -5.53 2.73 15.66
N THR A 106 -6.00 3.80 15.02
CA THR A 106 -7.34 4.37 15.28
C THR A 106 -8.45 3.37 14.93
N LEU A 107 -8.37 2.70 13.77
CA LEU A 107 -9.34 1.68 13.38
C LEU A 107 -9.31 0.46 14.31
N SER A 108 -8.11 0.06 14.77
CA SER A 108 -7.93 -0.99 15.78
C SER A 108 -8.56 -0.60 17.13
N ALA A 109 -8.39 0.66 17.55
CA ALA A 109 -8.99 1.20 18.77
C ALA A 109 -10.52 1.22 18.67
N MET A 110 -11.08 1.61 17.51
CA MET A 110 -12.52 1.53 17.26
C MET A 110 -13.06 0.10 17.45
N GLY A 111 -12.31 -0.90 16.98
CA GLY A 111 -12.65 -2.30 17.20
C GLY A 111 -12.64 -2.69 18.69
N GLN A 112 -11.62 -2.28 19.45
CA GLN A 112 -11.54 -2.55 20.89
C GLN A 112 -12.65 -1.86 21.69
N ILE A 113 -13.00 -0.64 21.31
CA ILE A 113 -14.10 0.14 21.91
C ILE A 113 -15.42 -0.58 21.69
N GLN A 114 -15.66 -1.08 20.47
CA GLN A 114 -16.84 -1.89 20.16
C GLN A 114 -16.86 -3.23 20.91
N ASP A 115 -15.71 -3.91 21.04
CA ASP A 115 -15.60 -5.14 21.85
C ASP A 115 -15.92 -4.88 23.35
N ALA A 116 -15.66 -3.66 23.84
CA ALA A 116 -15.99 -3.24 25.20
C ALA A 116 -17.47 -2.84 25.39
N GLY A 117 -18.28 -2.89 24.32
CA GLY A 117 -19.70 -2.54 24.34
C GLY A 117 -20.00 -1.06 24.10
N GLU A 118 -18.99 -0.26 23.74
CA GLU A 118 -19.15 1.16 23.42
C GLU A 118 -19.32 1.37 21.92
N ALA A 119 -20.24 2.27 21.54
CA ALA A 119 -20.57 2.51 20.13
C ALA A 119 -20.36 3.98 19.70
N VAL A 120 -19.96 4.87 20.62
CA VAL A 120 -19.84 6.31 20.38
C VAL A 120 -18.40 6.76 20.61
N LEU A 121 -17.86 7.49 19.64
CA LEU A 121 -16.48 7.93 19.65
C LEU A 121 -16.34 9.40 19.27
N MET A 122 -15.41 10.07 19.93
CA MET A 122 -14.91 11.39 19.57
C MET A 122 -13.44 11.27 19.21
N ILE A 123 -13.11 11.55 17.94
CA ILE A 123 -11.73 11.59 17.45
C ILE A 123 -11.32 13.06 17.36
N LYS A 124 -10.28 13.46 18.10
CA LYS A 124 -9.80 14.86 18.13
C LYS A 124 -8.29 14.94 17.98
N ASP A 125 -7.76 16.08 17.56
CA ASP A 125 -6.31 16.33 17.63
C ASP A 125 -5.92 16.84 19.02
N ALA A 126 -4.62 16.86 19.31
CA ALA A 126 -4.09 17.26 20.60
C ALA A 126 -4.42 18.71 20.97
N ASP A 127 -4.55 19.59 19.97
CA ASP A 127 -4.87 21.00 20.13
C ASP A 127 -6.38 21.27 20.04
N GLU A 128 -7.20 20.22 19.94
CA GLU A 128 -8.67 20.26 19.83
C GLU A 128 -9.21 21.16 18.70
N GLN A 129 -8.43 21.32 17.63
CA GLN A 129 -8.79 22.14 16.48
C GLN A 129 -9.79 21.46 15.54
N SER A 130 -9.80 20.13 15.51
CA SER A 130 -10.59 19.30 14.61
C SER A 130 -11.15 18.10 15.37
N VAL A 131 -12.47 17.94 15.29
CA VAL A 131 -13.20 16.84 15.95
C VAL A 131 -14.00 16.08 14.91
N ILE A 132 -13.95 14.75 14.96
CA ILE A 132 -14.81 13.83 14.21
C ILE A 132 -15.64 13.05 15.23
N LEU A 133 -16.96 13.14 15.10
CA LEU A 133 -17.90 12.37 15.90
C LEU A 133 -18.29 11.14 15.11
N VAL A 134 -18.24 9.98 15.74
CA VAL A 134 -18.54 8.69 15.12
C VAL A 134 -19.51 7.93 16.01
N ARG A 135 -20.57 7.38 15.41
CA ARG A 135 -21.41 6.35 16.03
C ARG A 135 -21.35 5.08 15.20
N ILE A 136 -20.85 4.02 15.80
CA ILE A 136 -20.88 2.67 15.23
C ILE A 136 -22.33 2.18 15.31
N LEU A 137 -22.86 1.74 14.17
CA LEU A 137 -24.21 1.24 14.06
C LEU A 137 -24.24 -0.25 14.38
N ASP A 138 -23.46 -1.01 13.63
CA ASP A 138 -23.42 -2.47 13.66
C ASP A 138 -22.12 -2.97 13.04
N VAL A 139 -21.82 -4.25 13.30
CA VAL A 139 -20.68 -4.94 12.71
C VAL A 139 -21.14 -6.24 12.08
N PHE A 140 -20.81 -6.38 10.80
CA PHE A 140 -21.21 -7.51 9.97
C PHE A 140 -20.03 -8.35 9.53
N GLU A 141 -20.28 -9.62 9.27
CA GLU A 141 -19.34 -10.57 8.71
C GLU A 141 -19.37 -10.49 7.18
N LEU A 142 -18.28 -10.00 6.58
CA LEU A 142 -18.12 -10.04 5.11
C LEU A 142 -17.60 -11.40 4.64
N ASN A 143 -16.77 -12.03 5.48
CA ASN A 143 -16.36 -13.42 5.41
C ASN A 143 -15.81 -13.82 6.79
N ALA A 144 -15.50 -15.10 6.97
CA ALA A 144 -15.06 -15.69 8.24
C ALA A 144 -13.90 -14.96 8.96
N LYS A 145 -13.11 -14.14 8.26
CA LYS A 145 -11.97 -13.40 8.84
C LYS A 145 -12.11 -11.88 8.76
N THR A 146 -13.14 -11.36 8.11
CA THR A 146 -13.25 -9.94 7.76
C THR A 146 -14.54 -9.35 8.32
N PRO A 147 -14.47 -8.61 9.45
CA PRO A 147 -15.57 -7.77 9.87
C PRO A 147 -15.69 -6.51 8.99
N VAL A 148 -16.90 -5.98 8.91
CA VAL A 148 -17.23 -4.67 8.36
C VAL A 148 -18.00 -3.90 9.42
N MET A 149 -17.46 -2.74 9.82
CA MET A 149 -18.10 -1.87 10.80
C MET A 149 -18.84 -0.77 10.05
N ILE A 150 -20.17 -0.72 10.19
CA ILE A 150 -21.02 0.34 9.65
C ILE A 150 -21.11 1.46 10.67
N LEU A 151 -20.98 2.70 10.21
CA LEU A 151 -20.95 3.85 11.10
C LEU A 151 -21.57 5.10 10.48
N LEU A 152 -22.02 5.99 11.36
CA LEU A 152 -22.33 7.38 11.03
C LEU A 152 -21.21 8.26 11.53
N TYR A 153 -20.86 9.29 10.76
CA TYR A 153 -19.88 10.27 11.18
C TYR A 153 -20.22 11.69 10.74
N ASP A 154 -19.79 12.66 11.53
CA ASP A 154 -19.68 14.05 11.13
C ASP A 154 -18.37 14.64 11.64
N ARG A 155 -17.97 15.79 11.08
CA ARG A 155 -16.79 16.53 11.52
C ARG A 155 -17.14 17.97 11.87
N THR A 156 -16.41 18.53 12.80
CA THR A 156 -16.42 19.95 13.13
C THR A 156 -15.06 20.54 12.77
N LEU A 157 -15.04 21.59 11.93
CA LEU A 157 -13.81 22.32 11.61
C LEU A 157 -13.52 23.41 12.65
N PRO A 158 -12.27 23.90 12.74
CA PRO A 158 -11.96 25.02 13.63
C PRO A 158 -12.88 26.21 13.36
N GLY A 159 -13.55 26.70 14.41
CA GLY A 159 -14.49 27.83 14.33
C GLY A 159 -15.91 27.47 13.85
N GLU A 160 -16.20 26.21 13.53
CA GLU A 160 -17.57 25.75 13.28
C GLU A 160 -18.27 25.37 14.59
N SER A 161 -19.54 25.75 14.71
CA SER A 161 -20.43 25.33 15.79
C SER A 161 -21.68 24.71 15.17
N LYS A 162 -21.90 23.41 15.40
CA LYS A 162 -23.03 22.66 14.86
C LYS A 162 -23.91 22.18 16.01
N SER A 163 -25.17 22.62 16.05
CA SER A 163 -26.13 22.20 17.08
C SER A 163 -26.28 20.69 17.16
N SER A 164 -26.28 20.01 15.99
CA SER A 164 -26.30 18.54 15.90
C SER A 164 -25.17 17.86 16.67
N ASN A 165 -23.99 18.48 16.73
CA ASN A 165 -22.82 17.90 17.39
C ASN A 165 -22.86 18.15 18.90
N PHE A 166 -23.44 19.26 19.35
CA PHE A 166 -23.75 19.46 20.76
C PHE A 166 -24.82 18.48 21.24
N GLU A 167 -25.89 18.28 20.46
CA GLU A 167 -26.95 17.31 20.77
C GLU A 167 -26.40 15.88 20.82
N PHE A 168 -25.51 15.51 19.89
CA PHE A 168 -24.82 14.22 19.91
C PHE A 168 -24.04 13.99 21.21
N VAL A 169 -23.24 14.98 21.63
CA VAL A 169 -22.44 14.89 22.86
C VAL A 169 -23.35 14.92 24.09
N ALA A 170 -24.41 15.72 24.11
CA ALA A 170 -25.35 15.80 25.22
C ALA A 170 -26.20 14.52 25.38
N ALA A 171 -26.54 13.86 24.28
CA ALA A 171 -27.29 12.60 24.27
C ALA A 171 -26.44 11.38 24.66
N SER A 172 -25.11 11.52 24.63
CA SER A 172 -24.16 10.45 24.94
C SER A 172 -23.60 10.63 26.35
N PRO A 173 -23.85 9.71 27.30
CA PRO A 173 -23.23 9.79 28.62
C PRO A 173 -21.70 9.85 28.47
N ALA A 174 -21.03 10.73 29.21
CA ALA A 174 -19.57 10.90 29.12
C ALA A 174 -18.80 9.59 29.35
N GLU A 175 -19.34 8.71 30.20
CA GLU A 175 -18.79 7.38 30.48
C GLU A 175 -18.90 6.39 29.30
N ARG A 176 -19.77 6.67 28.32
CA ARG A 176 -20.03 5.85 27.13
C ARG A 176 -19.48 6.44 25.83
N MET A 177 -18.70 7.52 25.93
CA MET A 177 -18.07 8.16 24.77
C MET A 177 -16.57 7.97 24.85
N ALA A 178 -16.04 7.12 23.98
CA ALA A 178 -14.60 6.93 23.87
C ALA A 178 -13.95 8.13 23.17
N VAL A 179 -12.80 8.57 23.69
CA VAL A 179 -12.02 9.66 23.08
C VAL A 179 -10.74 9.10 22.49
N VAL A 180 -10.49 9.39 21.21
CA VAL A 180 -9.27 8.97 20.49
C VAL A 180 -8.53 10.21 20.00
N VAL A 181 -7.24 10.30 20.32
CA VAL A 181 -6.39 11.39 19.84
C VAL A 181 -5.74 11.00 18.51
N MET A 182 -5.91 11.84 17.49
CA MET A 182 -5.43 11.59 16.14
C MET A 182 -4.98 12.91 15.49
N SER A 183 -3.77 12.94 14.91
CA SER A 183 -3.26 14.13 14.24
C SER A 183 -4.13 14.55 13.04
N ILE A 184 -4.20 15.86 12.76
CA ILE A 184 -5.01 16.40 11.66
C ILE A 184 -4.71 15.73 10.30
N PRO A 185 -3.44 15.48 9.89
CA PRO A 185 -3.17 14.76 8.64
C PRO A 185 -3.77 13.35 8.61
N SER A 186 -3.78 12.65 9.74
CA SER A 186 -4.32 11.30 9.86
C SER A 186 -5.86 11.31 9.90
N GLN A 187 -6.47 12.30 10.55
CA GLN A 187 -7.92 12.55 10.48
C GLN A 187 -8.38 12.80 9.04
N ARG A 188 -7.62 13.58 8.25
CA ARG A 188 -7.92 13.80 6.83
C ARG A 188 -7.86 12.50 6.02
N LEU A 189 -6.92 11.61 6.32
CA LEU A 189 -6.83 10.30 5.68
C LEU A 189 -8.03 9.41 6.07
N LEU A 190 -8.44 9.40 7.35
CA LEU A 190 -9.64 8.71 7.81
C LEU A 190 -10.91 9.23 7.12
N LEU A 191 -11.14 10.54 7.12
CA LEU A 191 -12.29 11.14 6.45
C LEU A 191 -12.33 10.80 4.95
N ARG A 192 -11.16 10.63 4.33
CA ARG A 192 -11.05 10.22 2.93
C ARG A 192 -11.39 8.76 2.72
N LEU A 193 -10.93 7.88 3.61
CA LEU A 193 -11.34 6.47 3.66
C LEU A 193 -12.86 6.35 3.83
N LEU A 194 -13.42 7.07 4.80
CA LEU A 194 -14.86 7.08 5.07
C LEU A 194 -15.64 7.60 3.87
N SER A 195 -15.24 8.73 3.29
CA SER A 195 -15.89 9.27 2.09
C SER A 195 -15.83 8.31 0.90
N LEU A 196 -14.70 7.61 0.71
CA LEU A 196 -14.56 6.60 -0.34
C LEU A 196 -15.54 5.44 -0.13
N ASN A 197 -15.68 4.95 1.10
CA ASN A 197 -16.54 3.84 1.44
C ASN A 197 -18.03 4.21 1.47
N SER A 198 -18.39 5.46 1.78
CA SER A 198 -19.77 5.94 1.73
C SER A 198 -20.44 5.71 0.37
N HIS A 199 -19.70 5.92 -0.72
CA HIS A 199 -20.22 5.73 -2.10
C HIS A 199 -20.39 4.26 -2.49
N ARG A 200 -19.96 3.33 -1.64
CA ARG A 200 -19.96 1.88 -1.91
C ARG A 200 -21.02 1.16 -1.11
N ILE A 201 -21.81 1.84 -0.29
CA ILE A 201 -22.95 1.23 0.40
C ILE A 201 -24.13 1.21 -0.57
N ALA A 202 -24.84 0.09 -0.63
CA ALA A 202 -26.06 -0.01 -1.42
C ALA A 202 -27.06 1.08 -1.00
N SER A 203 -27.61 1.81 -1.97
CA SER A 203 -28.56 2.92 -1.70
C SER A 203 -29.88 2.47 -1.06
N SER A 204 -30.16 1.16 -1.12
CA SER A 204 -31.26 0.49 -0.43
C SER A 204 -31.08 0.47 1.09
N TYR A 205 -29.85 0.47 1.59
CA TYR A 205 -29.56 0.40 3.02
C TYR A 205 -29.77 1.77 3.68
N LYS A 206 -30.78 1.86 4.54
CA LYS A 206 -31.17 3.07 5.27
C LYS A 206 -31.23 2.76 6.77
N PRO A 207 -30.13 2.96 7.51
CA PRO A 207 -30.11 2.67 8.93
C PRO A 207 -30.91 3.69 9.74
N ILE A 208 -31.27 3.30 10.96
CA ILE A 208 -31.93 4.18 11.92
C ILE A 208 -30.97 5.29 12.35
N ARG A 209 -31.47 6.52 12.31
CA ARG A 209 -30.76 7.74 12.69
C ARG A 209 -31.50 8.43 13.82
N GLN A 210 -30.74 9.03 14.73
CA GLN A 210 -31.27 9.95 15.72
C GLN A 210 -31.63 11.29 15.06
N PRO A 211 -32.53 12.10 15.66
CA PRO A 211 -32.96 13.37 15.07
C PRO A 211 -31.79 14.32 14.74
N TYR A 212 -30.74 14.35 15.57
CA TYR A 212 -29.54 15.17 15.37
C TYR A 212 -28.58 14.63 14.30
N GLU A 213 -28.79 13.42 13.77
CA GLU A 213 -27.89 12.77 12.80
C GLU A 213 -28.32 12.97 11.35
N LYS A 214 -29.14 13.98 11.08
CA LYS A 214 -29.65 14.28 9.74
C LYS A 214 -28.52 14.52 8.74
N ASP A 215 -27.48 15.24 9.16
CA ASP A 215 -26.35 15.61 8.30
C ASP A 215 -25.16 14.65 8.41
N TYR A 216 -25.24 13.64 9.28
CA TYR A 216 -24.19 12.65 9.47
C TYR A 216 -24.06 11.78 8.21
N GLN A 217 -22.82 11.54 7.80
CA GLN A 217 -22.52 10.72 6.65
C GLN A 217 -22.50 9.24 7.05
N LEU A 218 -23.13 8.40 6.23
CA LEU A 218 -23.09 6.94 6.41
C LEU A 218 -21.86 6.38 5.71
N SER A 219 -21.10 5.53 6.39
CA SER A 219 -19.94 4.87 5.83
C SER A 219 -19.69 3.52 6.47
N PHE A 220 -18.63 2.85 6.04
CA PHE A 220 -18.12 1.65 6.66
C PHE A 220 -16.60 1.63 6.65
N VAL A 221 -16.04 0.86 7.57
CA VAL A 221 -14.62 0.54 7.61
C VAL A 221 -14.41 -0.97 7.64
N MET A 222 -13.31 -1.40 7.02
CA MET A 222 -12.82 -2.77 7.03
C MET A 222 -11.39 -2.76 7.57
N PRO A 223 -10.88 -3.91 8.06
CA PRO A 223 -9.49 -4.04 8.48
C PRO A 223 -8.52 -3.45 7.45
N THR A 224 -7.81 -2.41 7.85
CA THR A 224 -6.85 -1.71 6.99
C THR A 224 -5.45 -2.11 7.43
N GLY A 225 -4.66 -2.62 6.49
CA GLY A 225 -3.32 -3.13 6.76
C GLY A 225 -2.22 -2.34 6.05
N PRO A 226 -0.96 -2.76 6.23
CA PRO A 226 0.14 -2.19 5.47
C PRO A 226 -0.02 -2.55 3.99
N LEU A 227 0.50 -1.69 3.10
CA LEU A 227 0.54 -2.01 1.67
C LEU A 227 1.54 -3.13 1.41
N SER A 228 1.13 -4.13 0.62
CA SER A 228 2.05 -5.17 0.18
C SER A 228 3.06 -4.59 -0.82
N MET A 229 4.17 -5.30 -1.01
CA MET A 229 5.17 -4.90 -2.01
C MET A 229 4.59 -4.93 -3.44
N ARG A 230 3.61 -5.80 -3.69
CA ARG A 230 2.86 -5.87 -4.94
C ARG A 230 2.00 -4.63 -5.17
N ASP A 231 1.30 -4.17 -4.13
CA ASP A 231 0.49 -2.94 -4.19
C ASP A 231 1.36 -1.72 -4.44
N LEU A 232 2.48 -1.61 -3.70
CA LEU A 232 3.45 -0.53 -3.89
C LEU A 232 4.07 -0.53 -5.27
N GLY A 233 4.41 -1.71 -5.82
CA GLY A 233 4.89 -1.84 -7.18
C GLY A 233 3.87 -1.33 -8.19
N THR A 234 2.61 -1.72 -8.04
CA THR A 234 1.50 -1.31 -8.92
C THR A 234 1.23 0.20 -8.84
N LEU A 235 1.20 0.78 -7.64
CA LEU A 235 1.02 2.22 -7.43
C LEU A 235 2.17 3.05 -8.04
N ASN A 236 3.39 2.50 -8.05
CA ASN A 236 4.56 3.16 -8.62
C ASN A 236 4.65 3.05 -10.15
N GLU A 237 4.13 2.00 -10.78
CA GLU A 237 4.15 1.88 -12.25
C GLU A 237 3.11 2.76 -12.96
N GLU A 238 1.99 3.07 -12.30
CA GLU A 238 1.02 4.05 -12.78
C GLU A 238 1.53 5.51 -12.71
N LYS A 239 2.85 5.73 -12.66
CA LYS A 239 3.47 7.06 -12.63
C LYS A 239 3.27 7.81 -13.95
N GLY A 240 3.12 7.13 -15.09
CA GLY A 240 2.97 7.83 -16.38
C GLY A 240 4.20 8.69 -16.69
N CYS A 241 4.02 9.97 -16.98
CA CYS A 241 5.11 10.93 -17.17
C CYS A 241 5.92 11.08 -15.88
N GLU A 242 7.22 10.84 -15.94
CA GLU A 242 8.12 10.91 -14.77
C GLU A 242 8.04 12.25 -14.01
N LEU A 243 7.80 13.35 -14.75
CA LEU A 243 7.68 14.68 -14.15
C LEU A 243 6.27 14.97 -13.63
N CYS A 244 5.24 14.82 -14.48
CA CYS A 244 3.92 15.37 -14.24
C CYS A 244 2.80 14.34 -14.04
N GLY A 245 3.10 13.04 -14.07
CA GLY A 245 2.12 12.01 -13.77
C GLY A 245 1.12 11.67 -14.89
N LYS A 246 1.06 12.49 -15.96
CA LYS A 246 0.10 12.33 -17.07
C LYS A 246 0.41 11.09 -17.91
N HIS A 247 -0.57 10.60 -18.65
CA HIS A 247 -0.35 9.52 -19.60
C HIS A 247 0.81 9.87 -20.55
N ALA A 248 1.76 8.95 -20.69
CA ALA A 248 3.01 9.17 -21.40
C ALA A 248 3.36 7.93 -22.23
N THR A 249 3.61 8.15 -23.52
CA THR A 249 4.00 7.09 -24.47
C THR A 249 5.44 7.24 -24.96
N LYS A 250 6.04 8.44 -24.80
CA LYS A 250 7.39 8.74 -25.29
C LYS A 250 8.41 8.28 -24.26
N LYS A 251 9.15 7.22 -24.58
CA LYS A 251 10.26 6.75 -23.75
C LYS A 251 11.49 7.63 -23.94
N CYS A 252 12.33 7.73 -22.91
CA CYS A 252 13.67 8.27 -23.08
C CYS A 252 14.45 7.38 -24.07
N THR A 253 15.01 7.96 -25.14
CA THR A 253 15.71 7.20 -26.19
C THR A 253 17.06 6.64 -25.73
N GLY A 254 17.68 7.23 -24.71
CA GLY A 254 18.96 6.74 -24.19
C GLY A 254 18.80 5.51 -23.30
N CYS A 255 17.95 5.61 -22.27
CA CYS A 255 17.84 4.60 -21.23
C CYS A 255 16.56 3.78 -21.27
N GLU A 256 15.51 4.23 -21.97
CA GLU A 256 14.20 3.57 -22.11
C GLU A 256 13.48 3.19 -20.81
N SER A 257 13.97 3.64 -19.65
CA SER A 257 13.42 3.29 -18.32
C SER A 257 12.33 4.24 -17.84
N VAL A 258 12.30 5.47 -18.35
CA VAL A 258 11.30 6.50 -17.99
C VAL A 258 10.51 6.94 -19.21
N THR A 259 9.28 7.41 -18.96
CA THR A 259 8.38 7.94 -19.98
C THR A 259 8.02 9.40 -19.70
N TYR A 260 7.83 10.18 -20.77
CA TYR A 260 7.42 11.58 -20.72
C TYR A 260 6.23 11.83 -21.64
N CYS A 261 5.35 12.75 -21.26
CA CYS A 261 4.24 13.16 -22.13
C CYS A 261 4.70 14.12 -23.25
N SER A 262 5.79 14.87 -23.03
CA SER A 262 6.32 15.86 -23.97
C SER A 262 7.83 16.01 -23.86
N LYS A 263 8.46 16.61 -24.89
CA LYS A 263 9.88 16.99 -24.85
C LYS A 263 10.17 18.03 -23.76
N ALA A 264 9.21 18.90 -23.46
CA ALA A 264 9.33 19.88 -22.39
C ALA A 264 9.48 19.20 -21.01
N CYS A 265 8.62 18.21 -20.70
CA CYS A 265 8.75 17.46 -19.45
C CYS A 265 10.05 16.66 -19.38
N GLN A 266 10.54 16.13 -20.51
CA GLN A 266 11.84 15.46 -20.57
C GLN A 266 12.99 16.45 -20.28
N ALA A 267 12.97 17.63 -20.89
CA ALA A 267 14.02 18.65 -20.71
C ALA A 267 14.07 19.16 -19.27
N GLU A 268 12.91 19.40 -18.64
CA GLU A 268 12.83 19.86 -17.25
C GLU A 268 13.26 18.76 -16.25
N ALA A 269 12.91 17.49 -16.51
CA ALA A 269 13.35 16.37 -15.68
C ALA A 269 14.82 15.96 -15.92
N TRP A 270 15.45 16.48 -16.99
CA TRP A 270 16.78 16.06 -17.42
C TRP A 270 17.87 16.22 -16.36
N PRO A 271 17.96 17.31 -15.57
CA PRO A 271 19.01 17.46 -14.56
C PRO A 271 19.03 16.31 -13.55
N LEU A 272 17.86 15.82 -13.13
CA LEU A 272 17.73 14.69 -12.20
C LEU A 272 17.88 13.34 -12.91
N HIS A 273 17.45 13.24 -14.18
CA HIS A 273 17.48 11.98 -14.93
C HIS A 273 18.84 11.66 -15.58
N LYS A 274 19.63 12.68 -15.94
CA LYS A 274 20.83 12.59 -16.78
C LYS A 274 21.82 11.53 -16.30
N GLN A 275 22.10 11.49 -15.00
CA GLN A 275 23.06 10.54 -14.43
C GLN A 275 22.58 9.10 -14.61
N THR A 276 21.38 8.79 -14.10
CA THR A 276 20.73 7.48 -14.25
C THR A 276 20.58 7.06 -15.72
N CYS A 277 20.30 8.02 -16.61
CA CYS A 277 20.18 7.76 -18.04
C CYS A 277 21.50 7.27 -18.65
N LYS A 278 22.60 7.98 -18.36
CA LYS A 278 23.93 7.63 -18.85
C LYS A 278 24.37 6.28 -18.34
N ASP A 279 24.24 6.07 -17.02
CA ASP A 279 24.62 4.82 -16.36
C ASP A 279 23.90 3.63 -17.00
N LEU A 280 22.61 3.76 -17.26
CA LEU A 280 21.83 2.66 -17.85
C LEU A 280 22.07 2.48 -19.36
N SER A 281 22.36 3.54 -20.09
CA SER A 281 22.65 3.48 -21.53
C SER A 281 23.98 2.79 -21.87
N GLN A 282 24.93 2.82 -20.92
CA GLN A 282 26.28 2.26 -21.05
C GLN A 282 26.48 0.96 -20.26
N GLY A 283 25.39 0.33 -19.82
CA GLY A 283 25.42 -0.93 -19.09
C GLY A 283 25.69 -2.12 -19.99
N THR A 284 26.30 -3.15 -19.42
CA THR A 284 26.53 -4.45 -20.06
C THR A 284 25.31 -5.34 -19.85
N TRP A 285 24.56 -5.57 -20.92
CA TRP A 285 23.33 -6.35 -20.91
C TRP A 285 23.60 -7.82 -21.26
N THR A 286 23.33 -8.72 -20.32
CA THR A 286 23.46 -10.17 -20.53
C THR A 286 22.08 -10.79 -20.64
N THR A 287 21.80 -11.46 -21.75
CA THR A 287 20.57 -12.25 -21.92
C THR A 287 20.77 -13.63 -21.34
N MET A 288 19.82 -14.04 -20.50
CA MET A 288 19.88 -15.28 -19.74
C MET A 288 18.51 -15.95 -19.81
N ARG A 289 18.50 -17.28 -19.94
CA ARG A 289 17.28 -18.08 -19.89
C ARG A 289 17.00 -18.53 -18.47
N PHE A 290 15.75 -18.43 -18.06
CA PHE A 290 15.29 -18.79 -16.73
C PHE A 290 14.29 -19.94 -16.76
N LEU A 291 14.07 -20.49 -15.58
CA LEU A 291 13.13 -21.58 -15.28
C LEU A 291 12.05 -21.09 -14.33
N THR A 292 10.93 -21.80 -14.29
CA THR A 292 9.94 -21.63 -13.21
C THR A 292 10.48 -22.17 -11.89
N GLY A 293 9.85 -21.77 -10.78
CA GLY A 293 10.13 -22.35 -9.46
C GLY A 293 9.91 -23.87 -9.44
N ALA A 294 8.85 -24.36 -10.10
CA ALA A 294 8.54 -25.78 -10.19
C ALA A 294 9.65 -26.59 -10.90
N GLU A 295 10.23 -26.04 -11.96
CA GLU A 295 11.32 -26.69 -12.71
C GLU A 295 12.68 -26.57 -12.04
N ALA A 296 12.93 -25.47 -11.34
CA ALA A 296 14.21 -25.21 -10.67
C ALA A 296 14.30 -25.87 -9.28
N LEU A 297 13.17 -26.07 -8.60
CA LEU A 297 13.07 -26.59 -7.24
C LEU A 297 11.89 -27.59 -7.11
N PRO A 298 11.95 -28.75 -7.79
CA PRO A 298 10.82 -29.70 -7.85
C PRO A 298 10.43 -30.33 -6.51
N LEU A 299 11.29 -30.21 -5.48
CA LEU A 299 11.05 -30.71 -4.12
C LEU A 299 10.74 -29.60 -3.09
N ALA A 300 10.79 -28.33 -3.48
CA ALA A 300 10.51 -27.22 -2.58
C ALA A 300 9.01 -26.87 -2.65
N GLY A 301 8.20 -27.51 -1.82
CA GLY A 301 6.82 -27.07 -1.53
C GLY A 301 6.75 -25.78 -0.70
N GLU A 302 7.78 -24.96 -0.71
CA GLU A 302 7.92 -23.82 0.19
C GLU A 302 7.10 -22.62 -0.28
N ARG A 303 6.04 -22.32 0.48
CA ARG A 303 5.30 -21.07 0.37
C ARG A 303 6.24 -19.91 0.65
N ASN A 304 6.52 -19.07 -0.35
CA ASN A 304 7.35 -17.89 -0.15
C ASN A 304 6.54 -16.76 0.50
N ILE A 305 6.32 -16.86 1.82
CA ILE A 305 5.66 -15.80 2.57
C ILE A 305 6.69 -14.69 2.81
N ASN A 306 6.55 -13.58 2.09
CA ASN A 306 7.37 -12.40 2.33
C ASN A 306 7.08 -11.88 3.75
N ARG A 307 8.12 -11.47 4.50
CA ARG A 307 7.99 -10.87 5.83
C ARG A 307 7.13 -9.60 5.89
N PHE A 308 6.84 -8.99 4.73
CA PHE A 308 5.92 -7.86 4.56
C PHE A 308 4.51 -8.29 4.11
N SER A 309 4.28 -9.58 3.84
CA SER A 309 2.95 -10.12 3.54
C SER A 309 2.05 -9.99 4.77
N ARG A 310 0.81 -9.59 4.53
CA ARG A 310 -0.18 -9.42 5.59
C ARG A 310 -0.75 -10.77 6.01
N PHE A 311 -0.97 -10.95 7.30
CA PHE A 311 -1.53 -12.20 7.82
C PHE A 311 -2.98 -12.47 7.40
N ASP A 312 -3.72 -11.41 7.04
CA ASP A 312 -5.10 -11.49 6.55
C ASP A 312 -5.22 -11.65 5.03
N ASP A 313 -4.09 -11.80 4.33
CA ASP A 313 -4.01 -11.97 2.86
C ASP A 313 -3.28 -13.28 2.45
N VAL A 314 -2.99 -14.17 3.40
CA VAL A 314 -2.18 -15.40 3.17
C VAL A 314 -3.00 -16.59 2.62
N ASP A 315 -4.31 -16.41 2.40
CA ASP A 315 -5.20 -17.46 1.89
C ASP A 315 -5.06 -17.70 0.37
N GLU A 316 -4.24 -16.91 -0.35
CA GLU A 316 -3.87 -17.27 -1.73
C GLU A 316 -2.96 -18.49 -1.72
N GLU A 317 -3.55 -19.67 -1.96
CA GLU A 317 -2.89 -20.81 -2.59
C GLU A 317 -2.19 -20.32 -3.87
N THR A 318 -0.96 -19.83 -3.74
CA THR A 318 -0.11 -19.53 -4.88
C THR A 318 0.46 -20.86 -5.35
N THR A 319 -0.37 -21.64 -6.06
CA THR A 319 0.16 -22.66 -6.96
C THR A 319 1.19 -21.95 -7.85
N LEU A 320 2.44 -22.41 -7.82
CA LEU A 320 3.47 -21.84 -8.69
C LEU A 320 2.94 -21.90 -10.13
N PRO A 321 2.88 -20.76 -10.84
CA PRO A 321 2.27 -20.74 -12.17
C PRO A 321 2.98 -21.71 -13.09
N ILE A 322 2.20 -22.53 -13.79
CA ILE A 322 2.68 -23.49 -14.78
C ILE A 322 2.78 -22.74 -16.11
N GLY A 323 3.99 -22.38 -16.53
CA GLY A 323 4.26 -21.67 -17.79
C GLY A 323 4.92 -20.31 -17.60
N PRO A 324 5.20 -19.59 -18.71
CA PRO A 324 5.94 -18.34 -18.65
C PRO A 324 5.08 -17.22 -18.04
N PRO A 325 5.63 -16.37 -17.15
CA PRO A 325 4.91 -15.23 -16.60
C PRO A 325 4.48 -14.25 -17.68
N GLN A 326 3.30 -13.63 -17.54
CA GLN A 326 2.77 -12.65 -18.50
C GLN A 326 3.73 -11.45 -18.68
N ASN A 327 3.90 -10.97 -19.92
CA ASN A 327 4.72 -9.79 -20.21
C ASN A 327 4.02 -8.46 -19.85
N VAL A 328 3.86 -8.17 -18.56
CA VAL A 328 3.26 -6.89 -18.11
C VAL A 328 4.15 -5.67 -18.38
N HIS A 329 5.46 -5.88 -18.57
CA HIS A 329 6.45 -4.82 -18.80
C HIS A 329 6.59 -4.46 -20.28
N GLY A 330 6.11 -5.31 -21.19
CA GLY A 330 6.33 -5.18 -22.63
C GLY A 330 7.82 -5.09 -22.97
N GLY A 331 8.21 -4.09 -23.76
CA GLY A 331 9.61 -3.75 -24.04
C GLY A 331 10.18 -2.64 -23.15
N LYS A 332 9.61 -2.38 -21.96
CA LYS A 332 10.18 -1.39 -21.02
C LYS A 332 11.29 -2.03 -20.19
N ARG A 333 12.24 -1.21 -19.76
CA ARG A 333 13.22 -1.62 -18.75
C ARG A 333 12.59 -1.46 -17.37
N PHE A 334 12.76 -2.46 -16.52
CA PHE A 334 12.22 -2.51 -15.17
C PHE A 334 13.28 -3.02 -14.20
N VAL A 335 13.04 -2.89 -12.89
CA VAL A 335 13.97 -3.37 -11.88
C VAL A 335 13.59 -4.79 -11.45
N VAL A 336 14.59 -5.65 -11.35
CA VAL A 336 14.50 -6.96 -10.71
C VAL A 336 15.37 -7.01 -9.46
N LYS A 337 14.92 -7.81 -8.49
CA LYS A 337 15.75 -8.26 -7.40
C LYS A 337 16.35 -9.61 -7.76
N ILE A 338 17.67 -9.70 -7.61
CA ILE A 338 18.43 -10.94 -7.74
C ILE A 338 18.75 -11.39 -6.32
N GLN A 339 18.40 -12.63 -5.99
CA GLN A 339 18.74 -13.25 -4.73
C GLN A 339 19.42 -14.59 -5.01
N VAL A 340 20.59 -14.80 -4.43
CA VAL A 340 21.39 -16.01 -4.64
C VAL A 340 21.45 -16.83 -3.36
N ASN A 341 21.32 -18.14 -3.53
CA ASN A 341 21.51 -19.14 -2.49
C ASN A 341 22.52 -20.17 -3.01
N MET A 342 22.91 -21.15 -2.17
CA MET A 342 23.76 -22.25 -2.61
C MET A 342 23.08 -23.05 -3.74
N GLY A 343 23.64 -22.97 -4.95
CA GLY A 343 23.21 -23.77 -6.11
C GLY A 343 22.06 -23.19 -6.94
N SER A 344 21.43 -22.07 -6.54
CA SER A 344 20.36 -21.44 -7.32
C SER A 344 20.25 -19.95 -7.08
N SER A 345 19.62 -19.25 -8.02
CA SER A 345 19.29 -17.83 -7.92
C SER A 345 17.83 -17.61 -8.28
N ARG A 346 17.20 -16.66 -7.59
CA ARG A 346 15.84 -16.19 -7.85
C ARG A 346 15.90 -14.75 -8.36
N VAL A 347 15.22 -14.48 -9.46
CA VAL A 347 15.15 -13.20 -10.13
C VAL A 347 13.69 -12.82 -10.31
N TYR A 348 13.26 -11.76 -9.67
CA TYR A 348 11.85 -11.38 -9.65
C TYR A 348 11.68 -9.87 -9.63
N ASP A 349 10.53 -9.37 -10.09
CA ASP A 349 10.17 -7.97 -10.02
C ASP A 349 9.35 -7.66 -8.75
N ARG A 350 9.15 -6.38 -8.43
CA ARG A 350 8.56 -5.96 -7.14
C ARG A 350 7.11 -6.43 -6.99
N ARG A 351 6.42 -6.62 -8.12
CA ARG A 351 5.02 -7.07 -8.19
C ARG A 351 4.88 -8.59 -8.13
N LEU A 352 5.97 -9.33 -8.25
CA LEU A 352 5.95 -10.77 -8.55
C LEU A 352 5.11 -11.06 -9.79
N SER A 353 5.14 -10.16 -10.78
CA SER A 353 4.58 -10.40 -12.11
C SER A 353 5.44 -11.38 -12.91
N LEU A 354 6.72 -11.49 -12.54
CA LEU A 354 7.61 -12.57 -12.93
C LEU A 354 8.40 -13.06 -11.72
N ASP A 355 8.61 -14.37 -11.68
CA ASP A 355 9.36 -15.05 -10.64
C ASP A 355 10.17 -16.19 -11.26
N PHE A 356 11.43 -15.88 -11.53
CA PHE A 356 12.32 -16.71 -12.32
C PHE A 356 13.45 -17.28 -11.50
N PHE A 357 13.91 -18.45 -11.92
CA PHE A 357 14.99 -19.16 -11.26
C PHE A 357 16.07 -19.55 -12.25
N LEU A 358 17.32 -19.56 -11.77
CA LEU A 358 18.46 -20.06 -12.52
C LEU A 358 19.27 -20.98 -11.61
N SER A 359 19.49 -22.21 -12.08
CA SER A 359 20.18 -23.28 -11.36
C SER A 359 21.65 -23.35 -11.77
N ALA A 360 22.54 -23.46 -10.77
CA ALA A 360 23.98 -23.62 -11.00
C ALA A 360 24.31 -24.92 -11.76
N GLN A 361 23.50 -25.96 -11.61
CA GLN A 361 23.71 -27.24 -12.31
C GLN A 361 23.38 -27.15 -13.80
N ARG A 362 22.35 -26.36 -14.15
CA ARG A 362 21.89 -26.23 -15.54
C ARG A 362 22.64 -25.14 -16.31
N ASP A 363 22.97 -24.03 -15.65
CA ASP A 363 23.68 -22.91 -16.26
C ASP A 363 24.69 -22.28 -15.28
N PRO A 364 25.85 -22.95 -15.06
CA PRO A 364 26.84 -22.51 -14.09
C PRO A 364 27.45 -21.14 -14.43
N VAL A 365 27.59 -20.82 -15.73
CA VAL A 365 28.20 -19.58 -16.20
C VAL A 365 27.34 -18.38 -15.83
N ASN A 366 26.05 -18.44 -16.16
CA ASN A 366 25.12 -17.36 -15.87
C ASN A 366 24.77 -17.30 -14.37
N TYR A 367 24.76 -18.44 -13.67
CA TYR A 367 24.66 -18.45 -12.21
C TYR A 367 25.79 -17.65 -11.56
N MET A 368 27.04 -17.90 -11.97
CA MET A 368 28.20 -17.17 -11.44
C MET A 368 28.12 -15.67 -11.72
N LYS A 369 27.64 -15.25 -12.89
CA LYS A 369 27.39 -13.83 -13.19
C LYS A 369 26.38 -13.20 -12.22
N LEU A 370 25.31 -13.92 -11.86
CA LEU A 370 24.32 -13.46 -10.88
C LEU A 370 24.91 -13.40 -9.47
N CYS A 371 25.76 -14.36 -9.08
CA CYS A 371 26.48 -14.34 -7.81
C CYS A 371 27.43 -13.14 -7.70
N ILE A 372 28.19 -12.84 -8.76
CA ILE A 372 29.06 -11.66 -8.81
C ILE A 372 28.23 -10.37 -8.66
N ALA A 373 27.11 -10.27 -9.40
CA ALA A 373 26.23 -9.11 -9.28
C ALA A 373 25.60 -8.99 -7.88
N ALA A 374 25.17 -10.10 -7.26
CA ALA A 374 24.65 -10.13 -5.90
C ALA A 374 25.70 -9.77 -4.86
N GLY A 375 26.97 -10.12 -5.12
CA GLY A 375 28.15 -9.75 -4.35
C GLY A 375 28.30 -8.24 -4.11
N THR A 376 27.79 -7.40 -5.01
CA THR A 376 27.82 -5.94 -4.87
C THR A 376 26.69 -5.38 -4.00
N GLY A 377 25.81 -6.23 -3.47
CA GLY A 377 24.63 -5.83 -2.73
C GLY A 377 24.64 -6.29 -1.28
N PHE A 378 23.45 -6.41 -0.70
CA PHE A 378 23.29 -6.67 0.74
C PHE A 378 23.90 -8.02 1.14
N LYS A 379 24.97 -7.96 1.95
CA LYS A 379 25.74 -9.12 2.44
C LYS A 379 26.20 -10.07 1.33
N GLY A 380 26.30 -9.59 0.09
CA GLY A 380 26.63 -10.41 -1.08
C GLY A 380 25.57 -11.43 -1.50
N LEU A 381 24.36 -11.39 -0.92
CA LEU A 381 23.31 -12.40 -1.15
C LEU A 381 22.17 -11.89 -2.04
N LYS A 382 22.04 -10.57 -2.19
CA LYS A 382 21.00 -9.98 -3.01
C LYS A 382 21.40 -8.61 -3.55
N CYS A 383 20.93 -8.28 -4.73
CA CYS A 383 21.07 -6.96 -5.31
C CYS A 383 19.87 -6.61 -6.19
N TYR A 384 19.83 -5.38 -6.67
CA TYR A 384 18.81 -4.91 -7.61
C TYR A 384 19.48 -4.50 -8.91
N ARG A 385 18.88 -4.89 -10.03
CA ARG A 385 19.38 -4.61 -11.37
C ARG A 385 18.26 -4.25 -12.33
N TRP A 386 18.62 -3.50 -13.37
CA TRP A 386 17.72 -3.27 -14.49
C TRP A 386 17.65 -4.51 -15.36
N ALA A 387 16.44 -4.84 -15.80
CA ALA A 387 16.15 -5.92 -16.73
C ALA A 387 15.20 -5.43 -17.84
N LYS A 388 15.18 -6.16 -18.95
CA LYS A 388 14.14 -6.09 -19.97
C LYS A 388 13.77 -7.49 -20.42
N ARG A 389 12.49 -7.71 -20.74
CA ARG A 389 12.03 -9.01 -21.26
C ARG A 389 12.43 -9.14 -22.72
N VAL A 390 13.00 -10.30 -23.09
CA VAL A 390 13.44 -10.61 -24.46
C VAL A 390 12.48 -11.62 -25.10
N SER A 391 12.13 -12.65 -24.34
CA SER A 391 11.16 -13.68 -24.74
C SER A 391 10.39 -14.16 -23.51
N ASP A 392 9.64 -15.24 -23.65
CA ASP A 392 8.86 -15.80 -22.54
C ASP A 392 9.70 -16.35 -21.40
N TRP A 393 10.95 -16.73 -21.69
CA TRP A 393 11.86 -17.35 -20.72
C TRP A 393 13.17 -16.60 -20.56
N GLU A 394 13.33 -15.47 -21.23
CA GLU A 394 14.60 -14.74 -21.25
C GLU A 394 14.45 -13.31 -20.78
N LEU A 395 15.33 -12.95 -19.85
CA LEU A 395 15.57 -11.57 -19.47
C LEU A 395 16.97 -11.16 -19.93
N SER A 396 17.07 -9.93 -20.42
CA SER A 396 18.34 -9.25 -20.57
C SER A 396 18.54 -8.37 -19.35
N ILE A 397 19.59 -8.64 -18.58
CA ILE A 397 19.87 -7.98 -17.30
C ILE A 397 21.16 -7.15 -17.43
N CYS A 398 21.11 -5.91 -16.97
CA CYS A 398 22.27 -5.05 -16.82
C CYS A 398 22.98 -5.41 -15.51
N LEU A 399 24.14 -6.07 -15.56
CA LEU A 399 24.76 -6.66 -14.36
C LEU A 399 25.80 -5.75 -13.68
N ASP A 400 26.41 -4.86 -14.45
CA ASP A 400 27.54 -3.99 -14.07
C ASP A 400 27.12 -2.62 -13.54
N ARG A 401 25.84 -2.23 -13.71
CA ARG A 401 25.31 -0.94 -13.25
C ARG A 401 24.28 -1.15 -12.13
N PRO A 402 24.65 -0.91 -10.86
CA PRO A 402 23.69 -0.94 -9.76
C PRO A 402 22.70 0.22 -9.87
N LEU A 403 21.59 0.13 -9.12
CA LEU A 403 20.73 1.29 -8.94
C LEU A 403 21.44 2.35 -8.09
N PRO A 404 21.17 3.66 -8.32
CA PRO A 404 21.74 4.73 -7.50
C PRO A 404 21.40 4.58 -6.02
N GLN A 405 20.23 4.02 -5.72
CA GLN A 405 19.75 3.71 -4.37
C GLN A 405 18.99 2.39 -4.39
N ASP A 406 19.13 1.62 -3.31
CA ASP A 406 18.38 0.38 -3.15
C ASP A 406 16.88 0.69 -2.97
N PRO A 407 16.00 0.17 -3.85
CA PRO A 407 14.56 0.39 -3.71
C PRO A 407 14.05 -0.31 -2.45
N LYS A 408 13.02 0.27 -1.82
CA LYS A 408 12.23 -0.44 -0.81
C LYS A 408 11.59 -1.68 -1.47
N TRP A 409 12.00 -2.90 -1.07
CA TRP A 409 11.60 -4.17 -1.70
C TRP A 409 11.16 -5.25 -0.72
#